data_AF-A0A924ZHU1-F1
#
_entry.id   AF-A0A924ZHU1-F1
#
_cell.length_a   1.000
_cell.length_b   1.000
_cell.length_c   1.000
_cell.angle_alpha   90.00
_cell.angle_beta   90.00
_cell.angle_gamma   90.00
#
_symmetry.space_group_name_H-M   'P 1'
#
loop_
_entity.id
_entity.type
_entity.pdbx_description
1 polymer ?
#
loop_
_entity_poly.entity_id
_entity_poly.type
_entity_poly.pdbx_seq_one_letter_code
_entity_poly.pdbx_strand_id
1 'polypeptide(L)'
;MNHSSLSRRGFLKGTTGAALAAGGLPFLGAQQAFAADLASQELRTVGLSVTVQDRILADFKAASGVKAVSGKADIFPNTQTELLSGSTAYDCWETIGERLPSITQTGLVSPIATSALKNWTGVADSFVKADPKWDAKAQIVGQIYTDETMTALNMVPTVYNFDSIGYRPDLVSAEEASMWSSLFDPKFKGKTGLNVDPLIAFGQAVLAMNELGLLEVKNPGNPDAAAIEEAAKFLISKKKEGQFRALWGDFGELVNLMASGEMILADAWQPAVMAVKAQGVQCSYATMKSGYRGWSIGVSALKSSPNLDAVTAYADYWLSGGPAVAVSEQGYYSPNDKVKAVMAPEKYAFWYEGAPWVGAEDRGIKEGDLRDGGSLATRAANVAYWHQWPDEYDLLMTKWDEFLSA
;
A
#
# COMPACT_ATOMS: atom_id res chain seq x y z
N MET A 1 37.63 -46.59 38.24
CA MET A 1 38.93 -46.04 37.80
C MET A 1 38.75 -45.53 36.38
N ASN A 2 38.81 -44.20 36.18
CA ASN A 2 39.47 -43.43 35.11
C ASN A 2 39.85 -44.17 33.81
N HIS A 3 39.71 -43.66 32.57
CA HIS A 3 39.51 -42.31 32.01
C HIS A 3 39.17 -42.43 30.49
N SER A 4 38.43 -41.45 29.93
CA SER A 4 38.50 -40.79 28.58
C SER A 4 39.07 -41.55 27.35
N SER A 5 38.56 -41.40 26.12
CA SER A 5 38.41 -40.14 25.37
C SER A 5 37.66 -40.33 24.02
N LEU A 6 37.04 -39.25 23.54
CA LEU A 6 36.47 -39.09 22.20
C LEU A 6 37.55 -38.80 21.16
N SER A 7 37.38 -39.33 19.94
CA SER A 7 37.90 -38.72 18.71
C SER A 7 36.99 -39.11 17.53
N ARG A 8 36.24 -38.12 17.01
CA ARG A 8 35.45 -38.21 15.78
C ARG A 8 36.25 -37.57 14.63
N ARG A 9 36.84 -38.39 13.76
CA ARG A 9 37.22 -37.99 12.40
C ARG A 9 37.32 -39.20 11.49
N GLY A 10 36.60 -39.14 10.38
CA GLY A 10 36.86 -39.96 9.20
C GLY A 10 35.70 -40.88 8.84
N PHE A 11 34.84 -40.42 7.93
CA PHE A 11 34.61 -41.20 6.72
C PHE A 11 34.05 -40.33 5.60
N LEU A 12 34.83 -40.25 4.52
CA LEU A 12 34.49 -39.65 3.24
C LEU A 12 35.05 -40.64 2.21
N LYS A 13 34.16 -41.25 1.41
CA LYS A 13 34.35 -41.98 0.12
C LYS A 13 33.17 -42.95 -0.02
N GLY A 14 32.20 -42.71 -0.91
CA GLY A 14 32.23 -42.98 -2.36
C GLY A 14 31.12 -44.04 -2.59
N THR A 15 30.18 -43.97 -3.53
CA THR A 15 30.29 -43.96 -5.01
C THR A 15 28.85 -43.77 -5.58
N THR A 16 28.55 -42.71 -6.33
CA THR A 16 28.33 -42.68 -7.81
C THR A 16 27.40 -43.72 -8.46
N GLY A 17 26.21 -43.24 -8.90
CA GLY A 17 25.47 -43.55 -10.16
C GLY A 17 24.74 -44.91 -10.29
N ALA A 18 23.56 -45.06 -10.90
CA ALA A 18 22.63 -44.15 -11.58
C ALA A 18 21.26 -44.86 -11.86
N ALA A 19 20.16 -44.08 -11.79
CA ALA A 19 18.90 -44.08 -12.59
C ALA A 19 17.98 -45.34 -12.64
N LEU A 20 16.63 -45.28 -12.65
CA LEU A 20 15.62 -44.44 -13.32
C LEU A 20 14.29 -44.44 -12.49
N ALA A 21 13.67 -43.31 -12.13
CA ALA A 21 12.70 -42.47 -12.88
C ALA A 21 11.22 -42.93 -12.81
N ALA A 22 10.36 -42.11 -12.18
CA ALA A 22 9.04 -41.66 -12.69
C ALA A 22 8.31 -40.79 -11.64
N GLY A 23 7.93 -39.56 -12.00
CA GLY A 23 7.02 -38.71 -11.21
C GLY A 23 7.46 -37.27 -10.94
N GLY A 24 8.06 -36.57 -11.90
CA GLY A 24 8.33 -35.14 -11.84
C GLY A 24 7.47 -34.36 -12.85
N LEU A 25 6.89 -33.25 -12.41
CA LEU A 25 6.27 -32.19 -13.22
C LEU A 25 6.86 -30.82 -12.79
N PRO A 26 6.86 -29.81 -13.66
CA PRO A 26 8.08 -29.17 -14.12
C PRO A 26 8.22 -27.74 -13.58
N PHE A 27 9.14 -27.50 -12.64
CA PHE A 27 9.51 -26.14 -12.24
C PHE A 27 11.00 -25.80 -12.42
N LEU A 28 11.82 -26.76 -12.83
CA LEU A 28 13.29 -26.59 -12.84
C LEU A 28 13.88 -26.09 -14.18
N GLY A 29 13.10 -26.04 -15.27
CA GLY A 29 13.62 -25.68 -16.60
C GLY A 29 13.67 -24.17 -16.89
N ALA A 30 12.88 -23.35 -16.19
CA ALA A 30 12.74 -21.92 -16.47
C ALA A 30 13.51 -21.01 -15.48
N GLN A 31 13.98 -21.54 -14.35
CA GLN A 31 14.84 -20.80 -13.41
C GLN A 31 16.23 -20.52 -14.01
N GLN A 32 16.74 -21.39 -14.89
CA GLN A 32 18.12 -21.29 -15.41
C GLN A 32 18.34 -20.16 -16.42
N ALA A 33 17.29 -19.70 -17.14
CA ALA A 33 17.44 -18.63 -18.13
C ALA A 33 17.50 -17.22 -17.50
N PHE A 34 16.80 -16.98 -16.39
CA PHE A 34 16.88 -15.71 -15.63
C PHE A 34 18.05 -15.70 -14.63
N ALA A 35 18.45 -16.88 -14.12
CA ALA A 35 19.46 -16.98 -13.07
C ALA A 35 20.85 -16.46 -13.47
N ALA A 36 21.22 -16.51 -14.77
CA ALA A 36 22.53 -16.04 -15.23
C ALA A 36 22.65 -14.51 -15.24
N ASP A 37 21.56 -13.78 -15.47
CA ASP A 37 21.55 -12.31 -15.55
C ASP A 37 21.32 -11.67 -14.17
N LEU A 38 20.33 -12.17 -13.43
CA LEU A 38 19.99 -11.65 -12.10
C LEU A 38 21.13 -11.79 -11.08
N ALA A 39 21.91 -12.87 -11.16
CA ALA A 39 23.06 -13.09 -10.26
C ALA A 39 24.17 -12.02 -10.41
N SER A 40 24.13 -11.21 -11.47
CA SER A 40 25.04 -10.09 -11.70
C SER A 40 24.45 -8.73 -11.31
N GLN A 41 23.12 -8.61 -11.24
CA GLN A 41 22.39 -7.37 -10.95
C GLN A 41 22.10 -7.21 -9.46
N GLU A 42 21.84 -5.97 -9.04
CA GLU A 42 21.44 -5.61 -7.69
C GLU A 42 20.08 -4.90 -7.72
N LEU A 43 19.32 -4.94 -6.61
CA LEU A 43 18.08 -4.19 -6.47
C LEU A 43 18.19 -3.20 -5.31
N ARG A 44 18.09 -1.90 -5.61
CA ARG A 44 17.93 -0.80 -4.64
C ARG A 44 16.53 -0.24 -4.78
N THR A 45 15.66 -0.50 -3.82
CA THR A 45 14.27 -0.01 -3.84
C THR A 45 14.04 1.07 -2.77
N VAL A 46 13.12 1.98 -3.04
CA VAL A 46 12.63 2.98 -2.08
C VAL A 46 11.10 2.97 -2.06
N GLY A 47 10.50 3.12 -0.88
CA GLY A 47 9.06 2.98 -0.70
C GLY A 47 8.66 3.12 0.77
N LEU A 48 7.39 2.89 1.10
CA LEU A 48 6.94 2.96 2.49
C LEU A 48 7.52 1.80 3.32
N SER A 49 7.68 2.03 4.63
CA SER A 49 8.13 1.01 5.60
C SER A 49 7.24 -0.25 5.64
N VAL A 50 5.98 -0.15 5.19
CA VAL A 50 5.03 -1.26 5.15
C VAL A 50 5.24 -2.20 3.96
N THR A 51 5.86 -1.75 2.88
CA THR A 51 6.16 -2.59 1.70
C THR A 51 7.66 -2.90 1.59
N VAL A 52 8.52 -1.94 1.95
CA VAL A 52 9.98 -2.10 2.01
C VAL A 52 10.39 -2.72 3.35
N GLN A 53 10.08 -4.00 3.52
CA GLN A 53 10.41 -4.76 4.73
C GLN A 53 11.57 -5.74 4.47
N ASP A 54 12.52 -5.83 5.40
CA ASP A 54 13.68 -6.73 5.30
C ASP A 54 13.27 -8.18 5.00
N ARG A 55 12.17 -8.66 5.58
CA ARG A 55 11.66 -10.02 5.33
C ARG A 55 11.23 -10.23 3.87
N ILE A 56 10.63 -9.22 3.24
CA ILE A 56 10.17 -9.29 1.85
C ILE A 56 11.38 -9.24 0.91
N LEU A 57 12.33 -8.35 1.19
CA LEU A 57 13.54 -8.19 0.39
C LEU A 57 14.47 -9.40 0.49
N ALA A 58 14.59 -10.00 1.68
CA ALA A 58 15.36 -11.21 1.89
C ALA A 58 14.75 -12.41 1.17
N ASP A 59 13.42 -12.55 1.21
CA ASP A 59 12.71 -13.61 0.48
C ASP A 59 12.86 -13.45 -1.04
N PHE A 60 12.69 -12.23 -1.55
CA PHE A 60 12.96 -11.93 -2.96
C PHE A 60 14.39 -12.31 -3.36
N LYS A 61 15.39 -11.94 -2.55
CA LYS A 61 16.79 -12.29 -2.81
C LYS A 61 16.99 -13.80 -2.90
N ALA A 62 16.42 -14.54 -1.96
CA ALA A 62 16.52 -15.99 -1.90
C ALA A 62 15.81 -16.66 -3.10
N ALA A 63 14.62 -16.17 -3.46
CA ALA A 63 13.81 -16.74 -4.53
C ALA A 63 14.36 -16.45 -5.94
N SER A 64 14.93 -15.26 -6.14
CA SER A 64 15.41 -14.79 -7.45
C SER A 64 16.88 -15.14 -7.73
N GLY A 65 17.71 -15.26 -6.69
CA GLY A 65 19.16 -15.38 -6.83
C GLY A 65 19.87 -14.09 -7.22
N VAL A 66 19.21 -12.92 -7.11
CA VAL A 66 19.81 -11.61 -7.37
C VAL A 66 21.01 -11.36 -6.44
N LYS A 67 22.06 -10.69 -6.96
CA LYS A 67 23.34 -10.53 -6.24
C LYS A 67 23.17 -9.85 -4.87
N ALA A 68 22.44 -8.73 -4.85
CA ALA A 68 22.16 -7.95 -3.66
C ALA A 68 20.80 -7.28 -3.74
N VAL A 69 20.21 -7.04 -2.57
CA VAL A 69 18.97 -6.30 -2.40
C VAL A 69 19.15 -5.34 -1.24
N SER A 70 18.73 -4.08 -1.40
CA SER A 70 18.62 -3.09 -0.34
C SER A 70 17.34 -2.28 -0.51
N GLY A 71 16.80 -1.80 0.60
CA GLY A 71 15.58 -1.01 0.64
C GLY A 71 15.76 0.22 1.52
N LYS A 72 15.20 1.36 1.11
CA LYS A 72 15.03 2.55 1.94
C LYS A 72 13.55 2.76 2.20
N ALA A 73 13.17 2.71 3.48
CA ALA A 73 11.85 3.18 3.89
C ALA A 73 11.83 4.72 3.90
N ASP A 74 10.91 5.34 3.16
CA ASP A 74 10.71 6.79 3.10
C ASP A 74 9.26 7.11 2.72
N ILE A 75 8.83 8.35 2.93
CA ILE A 75 7.52 8.83 2.49
C ILE A 75 7.57 9.31 1.04
N PHE A 76 6.42 9.33 0.38
CA PHE A 76 6.34 9.66 -1.05
C PHE A 76 6.79 11.08 -1.41
N PRO A 77 6.44 12.15 -0.66
CA PRO A 77 6.90 13.49 -0.99
C PRO A 77 8.43 13.61 -0.98
N ASN A 78 9.10 13.04 0.04
CA ASN A 78 10.56 13.05 0.13
C ASN A 78 11.20 12.34 -1.07
N THR A 79 10.71 11.13 -1.37
CA THR A 79 11.22 10.33 -2.49
C THR A 79 11.01 11.04 -3.83
N GLN A 80 9.83 11.64 -4.03
CA GLN A 80 9.54 12.45 -5.22
C GLN A 80 10.54 13.59 -5.37
N THR A 81 10.78 14.38 -4.31
CA THR A 81 11.76 15.47 -4.33
C THR A 81 13.18 14.97 -4.64
N GLU A 82 13.59 13.85 -4.05
CA GLU A 82 14.91 13.26 -4.27
C GLU A 82 15.12 12.87 -5.74
N LEU A 83 14.13 12.19 -6.33
CA LEU A 83 14.17 11.75 -7.73
C LEU A 83 14.14 12.93 -8.71
N LEU A 84 13.26 13.91 -8.49
CA LEU A 84 13.15 15.12 -9.31
C LEU A 84 14.39 16.02 -9.22
N SER A 85 15.16 15.91 -8.14
CA SER A 85 16.46 16.58 -7.98
C SER A 85 17.62 15.84 -8.66
N GLY A 86 17.35 14.73 -9.36
CA GLY A 86 18.32 13.98 -10.15
C GLY A 86 19.00 12.82 -9.44
N SER A 87 18.47 12.33 -8.32
CA SER A 87 19.02 11.15 -7.63
C SER A 87 18.96 9.89 -8.51
N THR A 88 20.05 9.11 -8.48
CA THR A 88 20.17 7.79 -9.10
C THR A 88 20.45 6.69 -8.06
N ALA A 89 20.12 6.98 -6.80
CA ALA A 89 20.36 6.10 -5.66
C ALA A 89 19.55 4.79 -5.72
N TYR A 90 18.47 4.76 -6.50
CA TYR A 90 17.52 3.64 -6.54
C TYR A 90 17.38 3.09 -7.97
N ASP A 91 17.05 1.81 -8.05
CA ASP A 91 16.71 1.11 -9.29
C ASP A 91 15.20 1.18 -9.57
N CYS A 92 14.39 1.24 -8.52
CA CYS A 92 12.95 1.46 -8.62
C CYS A 92 12.40 2.27 -7.45
N TRP A 93 11.24 2.89 -7.68
CA TRP A 93 10.40 3.47 -6.64
C TRP A 93 9.13 2.63 -6.53
N GLU A 94 8.79 2.21 -5.32
CA GLU A 94 7.45 1.71 -4.99
C GLU A 94 6.49 2.91 -4.90
N THR A 95 6.17 3.46 -6.06
CA THR A 95 5.37 4.67 -6.25
C THR A 95 3.93 4.42 -5.83
N ILE A 96 3.29 5.42 -5.23
CA ILE A 96 1.83 5.44 -5.06
C ILE A 96 1.16 6.07 -6.28
N GLY A 97 0.05 5.48 -6.74
CA GLY A 97 -0.55 5.76 -8.04
C GLY A 97 -0.79 7.24 -8.34
N GLU A 98 -1.24 8.02 -7.35
CA GLU A 98 -1.47 9.44 -7.56
C GLU A 98 -0.19 10.21 -7.86
N ARG A 99 0.98 9.79 -7.38
CA ARG A 99 2.26 10.49 -7.62
C ARG A 99 3.01 9.98 -8.84
N LEU A 100 2.53 8.92 -9.48
CA LEU A 100 3.12 8.38 -10.71
C LEU A 100 3.31 9.44 -11.82
N PRO A 101 2.38 10.37 -12.06
CA PRO A 101 2.56 11.44 -13.04
C PRO A 101 3.81 12.29 -12.83
N SER A 102 4.25 12.50 -11.58
CA SER A 102 5.45 13.30 -11.27
C SER A 102 6.72 12.74 -11.92
N ILE A 103 6.83 11.42 -12.07
CA ILE A 103 8.00 10.74 -12.64
C ILE A 103 7.79 10.33 -14.10
N THR A 104 6.55 10.11 -14.55
CA THR A 104 6.27 9.79 -15.95
C THR A 104 6.34 11.03 -16.82
N GLN A 105 5.77 12.16 -16.38
CA GLN A 105 5.80 13.42 -17.14
C GLN A 105 7.22 14.01 -17.25
N THR A 106 8.10 13.68 -16.32
CA THR A 106 9.51 14.07 -16.33
C THR A 106 10.42 13.04 -17.00
N GLY A 107 9.86 11.96 -17.55
CA GLY A 107 10.60 10.95 -18.31
C GLY A 107 11.56 10.10 -17.49
N LEU A 108 11.32 9.97 -16.18
CA LEU A 108 12.15 9.21 -15.24
C LEU A 108 11.81 7.71 -15.19
N VAL A 109 10.70 7.28 -15.79
CA VAL A 109 10.24 5.88 -15.77
C VAL A 109 10.72 5.10 -17.00
N SER A 110 11.13 3.86 -16.77
CA SER A 110 11.30 2.83 -17.80
C SER A 110 10.09 1.88 -17.76
N PRO A 111 9.19 1.90 -18.74
CA PRO A 111 8.00 1.04 -18.70
C PRO A 111 8.34 -0.45 -18.76
N ILE A 112 7.57 -1.27 -18.03
CA ILE A 112 7.68 -2.73 -18.03
C ILE A 112 6.57 -3.31 -18.90
N ALA A 113 6.94 -4.12 -19.90
CA ALA A 113 5.96 -4.81 -20.73
C ALA A 113 5.14 -5.82 -19.90
N THR A 114 3.82 -5.87 -20.09
CA THR A 114 2.97 -6.86 -19.40
C THR A 114 3.35 -8.29 -19.75
N SER A 115 3.85 -8.51 -20.96
CA SER A 115 4.38 -9.81 -21.42
C SER A 115 5.67 -10.25 -20.73
N ALA A 116 6.40 -9.34 -20.07
CA ALA A 116 7.58 -9.68 -19.27
C ALA A 116 7.22 -10.21 -17.87
N LEU A 117 5.97 -10.00 -17.43
CA LEU A 117 5.47 -10.38 -16.11
C LEU A 117 4.77 -11.74 -16.18
N LYS A 118 5.44 -12.80 -15.70
CA LYS A 118 4.90 -14.17 -15.67
C LYS A 118 3.67 -14.31 -14.79
N ASN A 119 3.56 -13.45 -13.78
CA ASN A 119 2.46 -13.39 -12.85
C ASN A 119 1.40 -12.35 -13.23
N TRP A 120 1.38 -11.85 -14.47
CA TRP A 120 0.35 -10.90 -14.91
C TRP A 120 -1.06 -11.50 -15.00
N THR A 121 -1.17 -12.80 -15.29
CA THR A 121 -2.46 -13.51 -15.22
C THR A 121 -2.98 -13.55 -13.78
N GLY A 122 -4.27 -13.28 -13.59
CA GLY A 122 -4.91 -13.27 -12.27
C GLY A 122 -4.91 -11.90 -11.57
N VAL A 123 -4.38 -10.85 -12.23
CA VAL A 123 -4.46 -9.48 -11.73
C VAL A 123 -5.93 -9.03 -11.63
N ALA A 124 -6.27 -8.38 -10.52
CA ALA A 124 -7.63 -7.98 -10.19
C ALA A 124 -8.22 -6.97 -11.19
N ASP A 125 -9.54 -7.02 -11.37
CA ASP A 125 -10.29 -6.19 -12.32
C ASP A 125 -9.97 -4.70 -12.20
N SER A 126 -9.76 -4.16 -11.00
CA SER A 126 -9.42 -2.74 -10.78
C SER A 126 -8.19 -2.26 -11.55
N PHE A 127 -7.30 -3.17 -11.97
CA PHE A 127 -6.07 -2.87 -12.71
C PHE A 127 -6.15 -3.21 -14.20
N VAL A 128 -7.16 -3.95 -14.65
CA VAL A 128 -7.28 -4.43 -16.04
C VAL A 128 -8.60 -4.06 -16.71
N LYS A 129 -9.55 -3.52 -15.96
CA LYS A 129 -10.89 -3.16 -16.45
C LYS A 129 -11.38 -1.90 -15.74
N ALA A 130 -11.67 -0.87 -16.53
CA ALA A 130 -12.27 0.35 -16.01
C ALA A 130 -13.71 0.09 -15.53
N ASP A 131 -14.00 0.55 -14.31
CA ASP A 131 -15.36 0.65 -13.81
C ASP A 131 -16.05 1.85 -14.49
N PRO A 132 -17.23 1.68 -15.11
CA PRO A 132 -17.95 2.76 -15.77
C PRO A 132 -18.42 3.88 -14.83
N LYS A 133 -18.32 3.69 -13.50
CA LYS A 133 -18.59 4.72 -12.50
C LYS A 133 -17.64 5.92 -12.59
N TRP A 134 -16.41 5.72 -13.09
CA TRP A 134 -15.40 6.78 -13.21
C TRP A 134 -14.75 6.78 -14.59
N ASP A 135 -14.23 7.93 -15.01
CA ASP A 135 -13.32 7.99 -16.15
C ASP A 135 -12.11 7.08 -15.91
N ALA A 136 -11.57 6.45 -16.95
CA ALA A 136 -10.44 5.54 -16.82
C ALA A 136 -9.23 6.21 -16.12
N LYS A 137 -8.90 7.45 -16.51
CA LYS A 137 -7.80 8.23 -15.89
C LYS A 137 -8.00 8.51 -14.39
N ALA A 138 -9.26 8.47 -13.92
CA ALA A 138 -9.63 8.76 -12.55
C ALA A 138 -9.64 7.51 -11.65
N GLN A 139 -9.15 6.36 -12.16
CA GLN A 139 -9.04 5.10 -11.44
C GLN A 139 -7.74 4.39 -11.81
N ILE A 140 -7.30 3.45 -10.97
CA ILE A 140 -5.94 2.92 -11.04
C ILE A 140 -5.60 2.28 -12.40
N VAL A 141 -6.55 1.59 -13.05
CA VAL A 141 -6.35 1.02 -14.39
C VAL A 141 -6.00 2.06 -15.46
N GLY A 142 -6.47 3.31 -15.39
CA GLY A 142 -6.06 4.34 -16.37
C GLY A 142 -4.83 5.13 -15.96
N GLN A 143 -4.31 4.91 -14.75
CA GLN A 143 -3.14 5.63 -14.23
C GLN A 143 -1.83 4.88 -14.50
N ILE A 144 -1.85 3.55 -14.49
CA ILE A 144 -0.61 2.75 -14.40
C ILE A 144 0.02 2.35 -15.74
N TYR A 145 -0.72 2.43 -16.86
CA TYR A 145 -0.22 2.03 -18.18
C TYR A 145 0.44 3.20 -18.92
N THR A 146 1.18 2.87 -19.98
CA THR A 146 1.72 3.87 -20.91
C THR A 146 0.65 4.49 -21.78
N ASP A 147 -0.38 3.72 -22.13
CA ASP A 147 -1.47 4.09 -23.03
C ASP A 147 -2.63 3.06 -22.95
N GLU A 148 -3.68 3.31 -23.72
CA GLU A 148 -4.91 2.48 -23.77
C GLU A 148 -4.72 1.08 -24.35
N THR A 149 -3.57 0.76 -24.98
CA THR A 149 -3.29 -0.60 -25.46
C THR A 149 -2.99 -1.56 -24.31
N MET A 150 -2.64 -1.03 -23.14
CA MET A 150 -2.37 -1.80 -21.91
C MET A 150 -1.26 -2.85 -22.08
N THR A 151 -0.31 -2.60 -22.98
CA THR A 151 0.81 -3.51 -23.28
C THR A 151 2.06 -3.25 -22.44
N ALA A 152 2.17 -2.06 -21.85
CA ALA A 152 3.26 -1.68 -20.96
C ALA A 152 2.77 -0.84 -19.77
N LEU A 153 3.45 -1.01 -18.64
CA LEU A 153 3.14 -0.41 -17.34
C LEU A 153 4.22 0.59 -16.96
N ASN A 154 3.80 1.81 -16.60
CA ASN A 154 4.64 2.77 -15.87
C ASN A 154 4.77 2.40 -14.38
N MET A 155 3.82 1.61 -13.87
CA MET A 155 3.81 1.12 -12.49
C MET A 155 3.18 -0.27 -12.45
N VAL A 156 3.94 -1.28 -12.01
CA VAL A 156 3.40 -2.63 -11.80
C VAL A 156 2.79 -2.67 -10.39
N PRO A 157 1.48 -2.91 -10.22
CA PRO A 157 0.85 -2.85 -8.91
C PRO A 157 1.42 -3.91 -7.97
N THR A 158 1.64 -3.54 -6.71
CA THR A 158 2.17 -4.45 -5.68
C THR A 158 1.20 -4.67 -4.53
N VAL A 159 0.54 -3.59 -4.08
CA VAL A 159 -0.46 -3.60 -3.03
C VAL A 159 -1.50 -2.51 -3.26
N TYR A 160 -2.70 -2.70 -2.74
CA TYR A 160 -3.75 -1.68 -2.73
C TYR A 160 -4.63 -1.78 -1.49
N ASN A 161 -5.37 -0.71 -1.20
CA ASN A 161 -6.35 -0.70 -0.12
C ASN A 161 -7.46 0.33 -0.36
N PHE A 162 -8.44 0.31 0.53
CA PHE A 162 -9.57 1.24 0.58
C PHE A 162 -9.59 1.94 1.93
N ASP A 163 -9.02 3.14 1.99
CA ASP A 163 -8.80 3.81 3.26
C ASP A 163 -10.07 4.46 3.84
N SER A 164 -10.13 4.50 5.16
CA SER A 164 -11.20 5.02 6.00
C SER A 164 -10.65 5.75 7.23
N ILE A 165 -11.56 6.14 8.12
CA ILE A 165 -11.23 6.61 9.47
C ILE A 165 -10.78 5.42 10.35
N GLY A 166 -9.67 5.58 11.06
CA GLY A 166 -9.33 4.77 12.22
C GLY A 166 -9.88 5.42 13.49
N TYR A 167 -10.50 4.65 14.38
CA TYR A 167 -11.12 5.19 15.59
C TYR A 167 -10.97 4.28 16.81
N ARG A 168 -11.13 4.86 18.00
CA ARG A 168 -11.13 4.18 19.31
C ARG A 168 -12.56 3.75 19.68
N PRO A 169 -12.97 2.48 19.51
CA PRO A 169 -14.37 2.06 19.73
C PRO A 169 -14.80 2.12 21.20
N ASP A 170 -13.86 2.20 22.14
CA ASP A 170 -14.11 2.47 23.55
C ASP A 170 -14.50 3.93 23.85
N LEU A 171 -14.29 4.84 22.90
CA LEU A 171 -14.50 6.29 23.05
C LEU A 171 -15.45 6.87 22.00
N VAL A 172 -15.61 6.20 20.86
CA VAL A 172 -16.36 6.66 19.69
C VAL A 172 -17.13 5.47 19.14
N SER A 173 -18.44 5.61 18.93
CA SER A 173 -19.21 4.51 18.34
C SER A 173 -18.91 4.32 16.85
N ALA A 174 -19.12 3.10 16.34
CA ALA A 174 -18.97 2.81 14.92
C ALA A 174 -19.86 3.71 14.03
N GLU A 175 -21.05 4.05 14.51
CA GLU A 175 -21.98 4.95 13.82
C GLU A 175 -21.38 6.36 13.68
N GLU A 176 -20.79 6.88 14.76
CA GLU A 176 -20.16 8.20 14.76
C GLU A 176 -18.88 8.25 13.91
N ALA A 177 -18.18 7.13 13.72
CA ALA A 177 -16.99 7.07 12.87
C ALA A 177 -17.31 6.82 11.38
N SER A 178 -18.57 6.59 11.01
CA SER A 178 -18.96 6.08 9.68
C SER A 178 -19.01 7.11 8.55
N MET A 179 -18.63 8.36 8.82
CA MET A 179 -18.70 9.51 7.91
C MET A 179 -17.38 10.30 7.94
N TRP A 180 -16.90 10.82 6.80
CA TRP A 180 -15.66 11.61 6.78
C TRP A 180 -15.80 12.94 7.55
N SER A 181 -17.00 13.50 7.57
CA SER A 181 -17.40 14.68 8.35
C SER A 181 -17.18 14.51 9.85
N SER A 182 -17.10 13.28 10.37
CA SER A 182 -16.81 13.00 11.77
C SER A 182 -15.43 13.53 12.21
N LEU A 183 -14.46 13.65 11.30
CA LEU A 183 -13.15 14.27 11.62
C LEU A 183 -13.28 15.76 11.99
N PHE A 184 -14.38 16.39 11.61
CA PHE A 184 -14.65 17.83 11.74
C PHE A 184 -15.80 18.13 12.71
N ASP A 185 -16.36 17.11 13.37
CA ASP A 185 -17.43 17.27 14.35
C ASP A 185 -16.88 17.98 15.61
N PRO A 186 -17.48 19.10 16.05
CA PRO A 186 -17.11 19.80 17.28
C PRO A 186 -17.09 18.91 18.53
N LYS A 187 -17.84 17.80 18.55
CA LYS A 187 -17.82 16.80 19.61
C LYS A 187 -16.41 16.24 19.86
N PHE A 188 -15.63 16.09 18.79
CA PHE A 188 -14.27 15.51 18.83
C PHE A 188 -13.17 16.57 18.73
N LYS A 189 -13.49 17.83 19.02
CA LYS A 189 -12.54 18.94 18.97
C LYS A 189 -11.28 18.66 19.81
N GLY A 190 -10.11 18.92 19.22
CA GLY A 190 -8.80 18.73 19.82
C GLY A 190 -8.37 17.26 19.92
N LYS A 191 -9.11 16.36 19.26
CA LYS A 191 -8.99 14.92 19.39
C LYS A 191 -9.05 14.17 18.05
N THR A 192 -9.18 14.88 16.93
CA THR A 192 -9.11 14.30 15.59
C THR A 192 -7.74 14.52 14.93
N GLY A 193 -7.41 13.71 13.93
CA GLY A 193 -6.20 13.86 13.11
C GLY A 193 -6.52 13.85 11.62
N LEU A 194 -5.63 14.49 10.84
CA LEU A 194 -5.62 14.46 9.39
C LEU A 194 -4.19 14.17 8.88
N ASN A 195 -4.02 13.42 7.80
CA ASN A 195 -2.69 13.19 7.23
C ASN A 195 -2.08 14.52 6.73
N VAL A 196 -0.77 14.68 6.85
CA VAL A 196 -0.06 15.89 6.44
C VAL A 196 0.18 15.99 4.91
N ASP A 197 -0.01 14.90 4.17
CA ASP A 197 0.10 14.92 2.70
C ASP A 197 -1.15 15.60 2.11
N PRO A 198 -0.98 16.73 1.39
CA PRO A 198 -2.11 17.46 0.84
C PRO A 198 -2.93 16.66 -0.18
N LEU A 199 -2.31 15.73 -0.92
CA LEU A 199 -3.04 14.90 -1.88
C LEU A 199 -4.04 13.99 -1.18
N ILE A 200 -3.74 13.61 0.07
CA ILE A 200 -4.62 12.84 0.94
C ILE A 200 -5.67 13.75 1.59
N ALA A 201 -5.21 14.81 2.26
CA ALA A 201 -6.03 15.65 3.13
C ALA A 201 -7.18 16.34 2.38
N PHE A 202 -6.92 16.88 1.19
CA PHE A 202 -7.93 17.60 0.42
C PHE A 202 -9.09 16.70 -0.01
N GLY A 203 -8.82 15.49 -0.49
CA GLY A 203 -9.90 14.58 -0.92
C GLY A 203 -10.81 14.17 0.22
N GLN A 204 -10.27 14.01 1.43
CA GLN A 204 -11.04 13.71 2.64
C GLN A 204 -11.84 14.93 3.12
N ALA A 205 -11.26 16.13 3.06
CA ALA A 205 -11.95 17.36 3.39
C ALA A 205 -13.11 17.62 2.42
N VAL A 206 -12.91 17.43 1.11
CA VAL A 206 -13.96 17.57 0.09
C VAL A 206 -15.06 16.53 0.30
N LEU A 207 -14.73 15.27 0.62
CA LEU A 207 -15.72 14.26 1.00
C LEU A 207 -16.55 14.70 2.22
N ALA A 208 -15.90 15.14 3.29
CA ALA A 208 -16.58 15.65 4.47
C ALA A 208 -17.48 16.85 4.16
N MET A 209 -17.03 17.78 3.32
CA MET A 209 -17.81 18.95 2.91
C MET A 209 -19.01 18.57 2.05
N ASN A 210 -18.90 17.57 1.18
CA ASN A 210 -20.04 17.02 0.45
C ASN A 210 -21.08 16.42 1.42
N GLU A 211 -20.64 15.65 2.42
CA GLU A 211 -21.53 15.07 3.45
C GLU A 211 -22.25 16.14 4.28
N LEU A 212 -21.59 17.28 4.52
CA LEU A 212 -22.16 18.43 5.23
C LEU A 212 -23.03 19.33 4.34
N GLY A 213 -23.15 19.03 3.04
CA GLY A 213 -23.88 19.86 2.07
C GLY A 213 -23.21 21.21 1.78
N LEU A 214 -21.92 21.34 2.05
CA LEU A 214 -21.13 22.55 1.80
C LEU A 214 -20.54 22.57 0.38
N LEU A 215 -20.38 21.40 -0.23
CA LEU A 215 -19.91 21.22 -1.61
C LEU A 215 -20.74 20.14 -2.31
N GLU A 216 -20.63 20.10 -3.64
CA GLU A 216 -21.17 19.03 -4.48
C GLU A 216 -20.13 18.59 -5.52
N VAL A 217 -19.00 18.07 -5.03
CA VAL A 217 -17.88 17.63 -5.88
C VAL A 217 -18.01 16.14 -6.20
N LYS A 218 -18.21 15.80 -7.47
CA LYS A 218 -18.37 14.40 -7.91
C LYS A 218 -17.12 13.54 -7.75
N ASN A 219 -15.93 14.12 -7.95
CA ASN A 219 -14.65 13.43 -7.82
C ASN A 219 -13.79 14.13 -6.75
N PRO A 220 -13.93 13.76 -5.46
CA PRO A 220 -13.15 14.35 -4.38
C PRO A 220 -11.63 14.22 -4.54
N GLY A 221 -11.15 13.25 -5.32
CA GLY A 221 -9.72 13.11 -5.58
C GLY A 221 -9.16 14.08 -6.63
N ASN A 222 -10.02 14.79 -7.37
CA ASN A 222 -9.62 15.80 -8.35
C ASN A 222 -10.64 16.95 -8.35
N PRO A 223 -10.70 17.70 -7.23
CA PRO A 223 -11.56 18.88 -7.13
C PRO A 223 -11.08 19.98 -8.08
N ASP A 224 -12.00 20.81 -8.56
CA ASP A 224 -11.65 22.01 -9.32
C ASP A 224 -11.08 23.12 -8.41
N ALA A 225 -10.56 24.18 -9.04
CA ALA A 225 -9.95 25.29 -8.34
C ALA A 225 -10.87 25.95 -7.29
N ALA A 226 -12.17 26.06 -7.58
CA ALA A 226 -13.13 26.67 -6.65
C ALA A 226 -13.35 25.78 -5.42
N ALA A 227 -13.50 24.47 -5.63
CA ALA A 227 -13.63 23.50 -4.55
C ALA A 227 -12.35 23.43 -3.69
N ILE A 228 -11.17 23.55 -4.29
CA ILE A 228 -9.88 23.62 -3.55
C ILE A 228 -9.84 24.86 -2.65
N GLU A 229 -10.21 26.04 -3.17
CA GLU A 229 -10.26 27.27 -2.39
C GLU A 229 -11.23 27.15 -1.19
N GLU A 230 -12.42 26.60 -1.41
CA GLU A 230 -13.41 26.40 -0.33
C GLU A 230 -12.95 25.34 0.69
N ALA A 231 -12.34 24.24 0.24
CA ALA A 231 -11.77 23.23 1.12
C ALA A 231 -10.63 23.79 1.98
N ALA A 232 -9.77 24.64 1.41
CA ALA A 232 -8.71 25.30 2.14
C ALA A 232 -9.26 26.24 3.22
N LYS A 233 -10.26 27.07 2.90
CA LYS A 233 -10.94 27.94 3.88
C LYS A 233 -11.56 27.13 5.01
N PHE A 234 -12.22 26.02 4.67
CA PHE A 234 -12.81 25.12 5.65
C PHE A 234 -11.76 24.53 6.59
N LEU A 235 -10.68 23.96 6.03
CA LEU A 235 -9.56 23.43 6.80
C LEU A 235 -8.93 24.48 7.72
N ILE A 236 -8.68 25.68 7.21
CA ILE A 236 -8.15 26.81 8.01
C ILE A 236 -9.09 27.16 9.15
N SER A 237 -10.40 27.25 8.90
CA SER A 237 -11.40 27.51 9.96
C SER A 237 -11.32 26.43 11.04
N LYS A 238 -11.30 25.15 10.64
CA LYS A 238 -11.26 24.01 11.57
C LYS A 238 -9.97 23.97 12.39
N LYS A 239 -8.83 24.31 11.79
CA LYS A 239 -7.55 24.47 12.51
C LYS A 239 -7.63 25.58 13.54
N LYS A 240 -8.13 26.77 13.18
CA LYS A 240 -8.29 27.91 14.10
C LYS A 240 -9.30 27.65 15.21
N GLU A 241 -10.32 26.85 14.92
CA GLU A 241 -11.27 26.34 15.92
C GLU A 241 -10.63 25.34 16.89
N GLY A 242 -9.42 24.85 16.62
CA GLY A 242 -8.72 23.84 17.43
C GLY A 242 -9.24 22.42 17.22
N GLN A 243 -9.78 22.12 16.03
CA GLN A 243 -10.38 20.81 15.73
C GLN A 243 -9.36 19.68 15.83
N PHE A 244 -8.18 19.85 15.25
CA PHE A 244 -7.17 18.79 15.14
C PHE A 244 -6.26 18.74 16.36
N ARG A 245 -5.96 17.54 16.81
CA ARG A 245 -4.85 17.28 17.73
C ARG A 245 -3.51 17.39 17.02
N ALA A 246 -3.41 16.82 15.82
CA ALA A 246 -2.19 16.77 15.02
C ALA A 246 -2.51 16.59 13.53
N LEU A 247 -1.55 16.99 12.69
CA LEU A 247 -1.46 16.52 11.32
C LEU A 247 -0.35 15.46 11.28
N TRP A 248 -0.71 14.21 11.02
CA TRP A 248 0.23 13.09 11.15
C TRP A 248 0.95 12.82 9.82
N GLY A 249 2.27 12.61 9.88
CA GLY A 249 3.12 12.46 8.69
C GLY A 249 3.67 11.06 8.47
N ASP A 250 3.77 10.25 9.52
CA ASP A 250 4.33 8.91 9.42
C ASP A 250 3.57 7.86 10.23
N PHE A 251 3.93 6.61 9.98
CA PHE A 251 3.30 5.43 10.56
C PHE A 251 3.44 5.40 12.09
N GLY A 252 4.64 5.67 12.61
CA GLY A 252 4.92 5.62 14.04
C GLY A 252 4.21 6.74 14.80
N GLU A 253 4.18 7.94 14.22
CA GLU A 253 3.43 9.07 14.77
C GLU A 253 1.93 8.75 14.91
N LEU A 254 1.30 8.25 13.85
CA LEU A 254 -0.13 7.89 13.87
C LEU A 254 -0.42 6.81 14.92
N VAL A 255 0.43 5.78 15.01
CA VAL A 255 0.29 4.71 16.02
C VAL A 255 0.37 5.29 17.44
N ASN A 256 1.36 6.11 17.72
CA ASN A 256 1.58 6.67 19.06
C ASN A 256 0.40 7.54 19.51
N LEU A 257 -0.06 8.45 18.65
CA LEU A 257 -1.16 9.38 18.96
C LEU A 257 -2.50 8.66 19.17
N MET A 258 -2.77 7.59 18.42
CA MET A 258 -3.98 6.79 18.57
C MET A 258 -3.92 5.86 19.80
N ALA A 259 -2.76 5.25 20.05
CA ALA A 259 -2.54 4.38 21.20
C ALA A 259 -2.65 5.15 22.53
N SER A 260 -2.10 6.37 22.60
CA SER A 260 -2.17 7.22 23.79
C SER A 260 -3.56 7.81 24.06
N GLY A 261 -4.47 7.79 23.07
CA GLY A 261 -5.78 8.46 23.16
C GLY A 261 -5.70 9.98 23.01
N GLU A 262 -4.55 10.51 22.55
CA GLU A 262 -4.43 11.90 22.15
C GLU A 262 -5.26 12.18 20.89
N MET A 263 -5.24 11.24 19.95
CA MET A 263 -6.19 11.14 18.85
C MET A 263 -7.11 9.94 19.05
N ILE A 264 -8.40 10.12 18.77
CA ILE A 264 -9.42 9.06 18.89
C ILE A 264 -10.20 8.82 17.60
N LEU A 265 -10.09 9.73 16.63
CA LEU A 265 -10.45 9.53 15.23
C LEU A 265 -9.37 10.17 14.34
N ALA A 266 -8.98 9.51 13.27
CA ALA A 266 -8.16 10.12 12.23
C ALA A 266 -8.47 9.44 10.90
N ASP A 267 -8.26 10.12 9.78
CA ASP A 267 -7.96 9.34 8.58
C ASP A 267 -6.70 8.50 8.87
N ALA A 268 -6.71 7.24 8.47
CA ALA A 268 -5.69 6.33 8.96
C ALA A 268 -5.24 5.34 7.91
N TRP A 269 -3.95 5.03 7.91
CA TRP A 269 -3.47 3.81 7.27
C TRP A 269 -3.91 2.61 8.11
N GLN A 270 -4.55 1.62 7.47
CA GLN A 270 -5.03 0.42 8.16
C GLN A 270 -3.91 -0.32 8.96
N PRO A 271 -2.65 -0.39 8.49
CA PRO A 271 -1.55 -0.94 9.28
C PRO A 271 -1.35 -0.25 10.64
N ALA A 272 -1.57 1.06 10.73
CA ALA A 272 -1.43 1.79 12.00
C ALA A 272 -2.54 1.38 12.99
N VAL A 273 -3.78 1.23 12.52
CA VAL A 273 -4.89 0.70 13.33
C VAL A 273 -4.58 -0.71 13.83
N MET A 274 -4.05 -1.57 12.96
CA MET A 274 -3.63 -2.93 13.35
C MET A 274 -2.48 -2.91 14.37
N ALA A 275 -1.54 -1.98 14.26
CA ALA A 275 -0.44 -1.85 15.21
C ALA A 275 -0.90 -1.34 16.58
N VAL A 276 -1.88 -0.42 16.63
CA VAL A 276 -2.51 0.00 17.89
C VAL A 276 -3.25 -1.17 18.54
N LYS A 277 -4.01 -1.95 17.74
CA LYS A 277 -4.70 -3.17 18.20
C LYS A 277 -3.74 -4.20 18.78
N ALA A 278 -2.58 -4.39 18.13
CA ALA A 278 -1.51 -5.28 18.60
C ALA A 278 -0.88 -4.85 19.94
N GLN A 279 -1.04 -3.58 20.35
CA GLN A 279 -0.60 -3.09 21.67
C GLN A 279 -1.66 -3.33 22.76
N GLY A 280 -2.76 -4.03 22.46
CA GLY A 280 -3.86 -4.27 23.40
C GLY A 280 -4.80 -3.07 23.56
N VAL A 281 -4.68 -2.06 22.72
CA VAL A 281 -5.54 -0.87 22.72
C VAL A 281 -6.64 -1.07 21.67
N GLN A 282 -7.91 -0.88 22.05
CA GLN A 282 -9.01 -1.04 21.10
C GLN A 282 -8.89 0.01 19.98
N CYS A 283 -8.82 -0.42 18.73
CA CYS A 283 -8.77 0.47 17.56
C CYS A 283 -9.39 -0.26 16.37
N SER A 284 -10.25 0.42 15.62
CA SER A 284 -11.01 -0.16 14.52
C SER A 284 -10.96 0.71 13.27
N TYR A 285 -11.09 0.08 12.11
CA TYR A 285 -11.23 0.74 10.82
C TYR A 285 -12.73 0.92 10.49
N ALA A 286 -13.16 2.16 10.27
CA ALA A 286 -14.56 2.50 10.10
C ALA A 286 -15.13 1.95 8.77
N THR A 287 -16.39 1.52 8.82
CA THR A 287 -17.17 1.23 7.61
C THR A 287 -17.81 2.52 7.12
N MET A 288 -17.30 3.08 6.02
CA MET A 288 -17.69 4.42 5.54
C MET A 288 -19.01 4.37 4.76
N LYS A 289 -20.03 5.12 5.17
CA LYS A 289 -21.32 5.19 4.44
C LYS A 289 -21.23 5.96 3.13
N SER A 290 -20.36 6.97 3.08
CA SER A 290 -20.04 7.76 1.89
C SER A 290 -18.97 7.12 0.99
N GLY A 291 -18.41 5.99 1.44
CA GLY A 291 -17.42 5.22 0.72
C GLY A 291 -15.97 5.51 1.09
N TYR A 292 -15.08 4.66 0.59
CA TYR A 292 -13.65 4.66 0.90
C TYR A 292 -12.83 5.45 -0.13
N ARG A 293 -11.61 5.85 0.25
CA ARG A 293 -10.58 6.28 -0.70
C ARG A 293 -9.81 5.06 -1.21
N GLY A 294 -9.93 4.71 -2.49
CA GLY A 294 -9.11 3.69 -3.13
C GLY A 294 -7.73 4.20 -3.52
N TRP A 295 -6.68 3.40 -3.34
CA TRP A 295 -5.31 3.73 -3.77
C TRP A 295 -4.52 2.45 -4.05
N SER A 296 -3.43 2.55 -4.82
CA SER A 296 -2.49 1.45 -5.04
C SER A 296 -1.04 1.95 -4.99
N ILE A 297 -0.15 1.12 -4.48
CA ILE A 297 1.30 1.25 -4.60
C ILE A 297 1.76 0.24 -5.67
N GLY A 298 2.82 0.57 -6.40
CA GLY A 298 3.42 -0.32 -7.35
C GLY A 298 4.88 0.00 -7.67
N VAL A 299 5.59 -0.96 -8.28
CA VAL A 299 6.98 -0.78 -8.71
C VAL A 299 7.01 0.01 -10.01
N SER A 300 7.63 1.19 -9.98
CA SER A 300 8.04 1.97 -11.15
C SER A 300 9.54 1.82 -11.35
N ALA A 301 9.96 1.24 -12.47
CA ALA A 301 11.37 1.13 -12.80
C ALA A 301 11.93 2.51 -13.18
N LEU A 302 13.04 2.90 -12.54
CA LEU A 302 13.68 4.17 -12.82
C LEU A 302 14.59 4.02 -14.04
N LYS A 303 14.50 4.96 -14.99
CA LYS A 303 15.27 4.97 -16.24
C LYS A 303 16.78 5.06 -16.01
N SER A 304 17.21 5.57 -14.85
CA SER A 304 18.62 5.62 -14.44
C SER A 304 19.16 4.26 -13.96
N SER A 305 18.30 3.26 -13.76
CA SER A 305 18.69 1.93 -13.28
C SER A 305 19.51 1.17 -14.33
N PRO A 306 20.69 0.65 -13.97
CA PRO A 306 21.40 -0.34 -14.78
C PRO A 306 20.89 -1.77 -14.54
N ASN A 307 19.92 -1.97 -13.63
CA ASN A 307 19.46 -3.27 -13.14
C ASN A 307 17.97 -3.55 -13.48
N LEU A 308 17.55 -3.26 -14.71
CA LEU A 308 16.13 -3.33 -15.09
C LEU A 308 15.53 -4.75 -15.03
N ASP A 309 16.35 -5.80 -15.20
CA ASP A 309 15.86 -7.17 -15.07
C ASP A 309 15.60 -7.52 -13.61
N ALA A 310 16.44 -7.06 -12.68
CA ALA A 310 16.19 -7.20 -11.24
C ALA A 310 14.93 -6.46 -10.81
N VAL A 311 14.68 -5.26 -11.35
CA VAL A 311 13.44 -4.50 -11.08
C VAL A 311 12.22 -5.24 -11.65
N THR A 312 12.29 -5.74 -12.88
CA THR A 312 11.20 -6.50 -13.50
C THR A 312 10.90 -7.78 -12.73
N ALA A 313 11.94 -8.50 -12.29
CA ALA A 313 11.79 -9.68 -11.44
C ALA A 313 11.17 -9.35 -10.08
N TYR A 314 11.52 -8.20 -9.48
CA TYR A 314 10.93 -7.74 -8.22
C TYR A 314 9.44 -7.38 -8.38
N ALA A 315 9.09 -6.69 -9.46
CA ALA A 315 7.70 -6.39 -9.81
C ALA A 315 6.88 -7.67 -10.03
N ASP A 316 7.42 -8.63 -10.78
CA ASP A 316 6.77 -9.93 -11.01
C ASP A 316 6.64 -10.78 -9.73
N TYR A 317 7.62 -10.67 -8.82
CA TYR A 317 7.59 -11.32 -7.51
C TYR A 317 6.45 -10.79 -6.64
N TRP A 318 6.16 -9.48 -6.66
CA TRP A 318 4.98 -8.92 -5.98
C TRP A 318 3.66 -9.51 -6.46
N LEU A 319 3.55 -9.76 -7.77
CA LEU A 319 2.38 -10.38 -8.39
C LEU A 319 2.26 -11.89 -8.11
N SER A 320 3.28 -12.54 -7.56
CA SER A 320 3.23 -13.96 -7.20
C SER A 320 2.30 -14.28 -6.02
N GLY A 321 1.86 -13.26 -5.28
CA GLY A 321 1.03 -13.39 -4.08
C GLY A 321 1.82 -13.62 -2.79
N GLY A 322 3.01 -14.19 -2.85
CA GLY A 322 3.87 -14.46 -1.68
C GLY A 322 4.15 -13.24 -0.80
N PRO A 323 4.76 -12.16 -1.32
CA PRO A 323 5.04 -10.96 -0.52
C PRO A 323 3.76 -10.25 -0.06
N ALA A 324 2.65 -10.42 -0.78
CA ALA A 324 1.37 -9.83 -0.40
C ALA A 324 0.79 -10.44 0.89
N VAL A 325 1.14 -11.69 1.24
CA VAL A 325 0.73 -12.31 2.52
C VAL A 325 1.19 -11.46 3.71
N ALA A 326 2.44 -10.99 3.67
CA ALA A 326 3.06 -10.22 4.75
C ALA A 326 2.36 -8.89 5.04
N VAL A 327 1.79 -8.26 4.00
CA VAL A 327 1.09 -6.97 4.08
C VAL A 327 -0.42 -7.12 4.25
N SER A 328 -1.01 -8.25 3.87
CA SER A 328 -2.40 -8.56 4.17
C SER A 328 -2.68 -8.73 5.64
N GLU A 329 -1.73 -9.24 6.42
CA GLU A 329 -1.78 -9.25 7.90
C GLU A 329 -1.77 -7.85 8.52
N GLN A 330 -1.57 -6.80 7.71
CA GLN A 330 -1.62 -5.39 8.09
C GLN A 330 -2.83 -4.68 7.48
N GLY A 331 -3.65 -5.39 6.70
CA GLY A 331 -4.89 -4.91 6.10
C GLY A 331 -4.86 -4.64 4.61
N TYR A 332 -3.70 -4.75 3.93
CA TYR A 332 -3.58 -4.48 2.49
C TYR A 332 -3.87 -5.69 1.61
N TYR A 333 -4.17 -5.47 0.33
CA TYR A 333 -4.52 -6.52 -0.59
C TYR A 333 -3.44 -6.74 -1.65
N SER A 334 -3.27 -8.01 -2.04
CA SER A 334 -2.54 -8.38 -3.25
C SER A 334 -3.34 -7.95 -4.47
N PRO A 335 -2.71 -7.34 -5.49
CA PRO A 335 -3.35 -7.05 -6.76
C PRO A 335 -3.59 -8.30 -7.61
N ASN A 336 -3.22 -9.51 -7.15
CA ASN A 336 -3.33 -10.74 -7.91
C ASN A 336 -3.97 -11.88 -7.09
N ASP A 337 -4.86 -12.65 -7.71
CA ASP A 337 -5.61 -13.74 -7.09
C ASP A 337 -4.74 -14.92 -6.63
N LYS A 338 -3.50 -15.04 -7.13
CA LYS A 338 -2.51 -16.05 -6.72
C LYS A 338 -2.24 -16.06 -5.23
N VAL A 339 -2.47 -14.94 -4.53
CA VAL A 339 -2.40 -14.87 -3.05
C VAL A 339 -3.27 -15.95 -2.38
N LYS A 340 -4.40 -16.33 -2.99
CA LYS A 340 -5.30 -17.38 -2.48
C LYS A 340 -4.63 -18.75 -2.38
N ALA A 341 -3.68 -19.05 -3.27
CA ALA A 341 -2.99 -20.33 -3.30
C ALA A 341 -1.82 -20.41 -2.31
N VAL A 342 -1.30 -19.27 -1.85
CA VAL A 342 -0.10 -19.21 -0.98
C VAL A 342 -0.40 -18.74 0.44
N MET A 343 -1.52 -18.05 0.65
CA MET A 343 -1.99 -17.67 1.99
C MET A 343 -2.68 -18.86 2.65
N ALA A 344 -2.49 -19.01 3.97
CA ALA A 344 -3.22 -20.02 4.74
C ALA A 344 -4.75 -19.81 4.59
N PRO A 345 -5.55 -20.88 4.37
CA PRO A 345 -6.98 -20.74 4.04
C PRO A 345 -7.77 -19.92 5.06
N GLU A 346 -7.53 -20.10 6.35
CA GLU A 346 -8.16 -19.35 7.44
C GLU A 346 -7.82 -17.87 7.42
N LYS A 347 -6.56 -17.53 7.09
CA LYS A 347 -6.14 -16.13 6.91
C LYS A 347 -6.78 -15.51 5.68
N TYR A 348 -6.85 -16.25 4.57
CA TYR A 348 -7.51 -15.75 3.36
C TYR A 348 -9.01 -15.51 3.60
N ALA A 349 -9.68 -16.46 4.26
CA ALA A 349 -11.10 -16.34 4.61
C ALA A 349 -11.36 -15.08 5.46
N PHE A 350 -10.52 -14.78 6.46
CA PHE A 350 -10.65 -13.56 7.25
C PHE A 350 -10.31 -12.29 6.45
N TRP A 351 -9.10 -12.22 5.87
CA TRP A 351 -8.58 -10.98 5.26
C TRP A 351 -9.26 -10.62 3.94
N TYR A 352 -9.63 -11.60 3.11
CA TYR A 352 -10.20 -11.37 1.78
C TYR A 352 -11.70 -11.63 1.74
N GLU A 353 -12.18 -12.70 2.38
CA GLU A 353 -13.60 -13.09 2.33
C GLU A 353 -14.43 -12.49 3.48
N GLY A 354 -13.78 -11.88 4.48
CA GLY A 354 -14.44 -11.26 5.63
C GLY A 354 -15.09 -12.25 6.59
N ALA A 355 -14.68 -13.51 6.56
CA ALA A 355 -15.13 -14.54 7.51
C ALA A 355 -14.64 -14.24 8.94
N PRO A 356 -15.29 -14.79 9.98
CA PRO A 356 -14.78 -14.71 11.34
C PRO A 356 -13.36 -15.30 11.47
N TRP A 357 -12.54 -14.71 12.33
CA TRP A 357 -11.21 -15.21 12.62
C TRP A 357 -11.29 -16.59 13.29
N VAL A 358 -10.47 -17.52 12.80
CA VAL A 358 -10.31 -18.86 13.35
C VAL A 358 -8.83 -19.08 13.64
N GLY A 359 -8.47 -19.24 14.91
CA GLY A 359 -7.11 -19.49 15.34
C GLY A 359 -6.72 -18.75 16.63
N ALA A 360 -5.43 -18.83 16.97
CA ALA A 360 -4.88 -18.09 18.10
C ALA A 360 -5.03 -16.57 17.89
N GLU A 361 -5.05 -15.82 19.00
CA GLU A 361 -5.05 -14.36 18.94
C GLU A 361 -3.83 -13.85 18.15
N ASP A 362 -4.07 -12.99 17.17
CA ASP A 362 -3.04 -12.39 16.32
C ASP A 362 -3.26 -10.87 16.24
N ARG A 363 -2.28 -10.08 16.72
CA ARG A 363 -2.34 -8.61 16.69
C ARG A 363 -3.63 -8.02 17.28
N GLY A 364 -4.15 -8.66 18.32
CA GLY A 364 -5.39 -8.28 19.00
C GLY A 364 -6.68 -8.66 18.25
N ILE A 365 -6.60 -9.46 17.18
CA ILE A 365 -7.72 -10.17 16.55
C ILE A 365 -7.95 -11.46 17.33
N LYS A 366 -9.17 -11.66 17.84
CA LYS A 366 -9.55 -12.81 18.66
C LYS A 366 -10.44 -13.77 17.88
N GLU A 367 -10.54 -15.00 18.37
CA GLU A 367 -11.46 -16.01 17.80
C GLU A 367 -12.87 -15.43 17.65
N GLY A 368 -13.43 -15.52 16.45
CA GLY A 368 -14.76 -15.02 16.11
C GLY A 368 -14.83 -13.53 15.72
N ASP A 369 -13.75 -12.76 15.85
CA ASP A 369 -13.73 -11.37 15.40
C ASP A 369 -13.95 -11.29 13.88
N LEU A 370 -14.61 -10.23 13.42
CA LEU A 370 -14.80 -9.93 12.01
C LEU A 370 -13.78 -8.92 11.53
N ARG A 371 -13.44 -8.99 10.23
CA ARG A 371 -12.61 -7.97 9.58
C ARG A 371 -13.34 -6.62 9.55
N ASP A 372 -12.66 -5.59 10.04
CA ASP A 372 -13.11 -4.20 9.91
C ASP A 372 -13.41 -3.87 8.43
N GLY A 373 -14.61 -3.34 8.16
CA GLY A 373 -15.08 -3.01 6.81
C GLY A 373 -15.56 -4.20 5.96
N GLY A 374 -15.43 -5.43 6.47
CA GLY A 374 -15.88 -6.65 5.80
C GLY A 374 -14.93 -7.18 4.71
N SER A 375 -15.49 -7.97 3.79
CA SER A 375 -14.74 -8.63 2.72
C SER A 375 -14.10 -7.63 1.74
N LEU A 376 -13.09 -8.08 0.98
CA LEU A 376 -12.52 -7.31 -0.12
C LEU A 376 -13.61 -6.86 -1.11
N ALA A 377 -14.53 -7.76 -1.47
CA ALA A 377 -15.61 -7.47 -2.41
C ALA A 377 -16.55 -6.38 -1.87
N THR A 378 -16.90 -6.44 -0.58
CA THR A 378 -17.73 -5.42 0.09
C THR A 378 -17.05 -4.06 0.10
N ARG A 379 -15.75 -4.02 0.42
CA ARG A 379 -14.99 -2.77 0.47
C ARG A 379 -14.79 -2.15 -0.92
N ALA A 380 -14.46 -2.98 -1.92
CA ALA A 380 -14.27 -2.55 -3.30
C ALA A 380 -15.57 -2.01 -3.93
N ALA A 381 -16.73 -2.55 -3.57
CA ALA A 381 -18.02 -2.07 -4.05
C ALA A 381 -18.40 -0.67 -3.51
N ASN A 382 -17.74 -0.21 -2.44
CA ASN A 382 -18.07 1.02 -1.76
C ASN A 382 -16.93 2.06 -1.80
N VAL A 383 -16.24 2.16 -2.93
CA VAL A 383 -15.24 3.21 -3.16
C VAL A 383 -15.93 4.52 -3.51
N ALA A 384 -15.58 5.61 -2.83
CA ALA A 384 -16.05 6.95 -3.12
C ALA A 384 -15.28 7.55 -4.31
N TYR A 385 -13.95 7.48 -4.25
CA TYR A 385 -13.04 7.92 -5.30
C TYR A 385 -11.73 7.14 -5.24
N TRP A 386 -11.01 7.11 -6.35
CA TRP A 386 -9.62 6.65 -6.40
C TRP A 386 -8.69 7.85 -6.29
N HIS A 387 -7.62 7.69 -5.50
CA HIS A 387 -6.57 8.67 -5.38
C HIS A 387 -5.94 8.92 -6.76
N GLN A 388 -5.73 10.19 -7.12
CA GLN A 388 -5.20 10.57 -8.43
C GLN A 388 -4.40 11.86 -8.32
N TRP A 389 -3.53 12.11 -9.30
CA TRP A 389 -2.86 13.39 -9.41
C TRP A 389 -3.89 14.47 -9.74
N PRO A 390 -3.96 15.57 -8.99
CA PRO A 390 -4.92 16.64 -9.24
C PRO A 390 -4.54 17.44 -10.48
N ASP A 391 -5.54 17.86 -11.27
CA ASP A 391 -5.35 18.76 -12.41
C ASP A 391 -4.83 20.14 -11.93
N GLU A 392 -5.28 20.58 -10.75
CA GLU A 392 -4.95 21.86 -10.11
C GLU A 392 -3.84 21.71 -9.04
N TYR A 393 -2.81 20.89 -9.30
CA TYR A 393 -1.76 20.54 -8.34
C TYR A 393 -1.10 21.76 -7.68
N ASP A 394 -0.63 22.73 -8.46
CA ASP A 394 0.11 23.89 -7.93
C ASP A 394 -0.76 24.75 -7.00
N LEU A 395 -2.04 24.92 -7.34
CA LEU A 395 -3.00 25.62 -6.49
C LEU A 395 -3.23 24.84 -5.19
N LEU A 396 -3.44 23.53 -5.29
CA LEU A 396 -3.65 22.67 -4.12
C LEU A 396 -2.46 22.74 -3.16
N MET A 397 -1.22 22.69 -3.66
CA MET A 397 -0.01 22.84 -2.84
C MET A 397 0.08 24.22 -2.20
N THR A 398 -0.18 25.29 -2.96
CA THR A 398 -0.21 26.68 -2.43
C THR A 398 -1.21 26.83 -1.29
N LYS A 399 -2.41 26.27 -1.46
CA LYS A 399 -3.48 26.32 -0.46
C LYS A 399 -3.17 25.47 0.77
N TRP A 400 -2.43 24.38 0.59
CA TRP A 400 -1.90 23.62 1.71
C TRP A 400 -0.91 24.41 2.55
N ASP A 401 0.01 25.14 1.92
CA ASP A 401 0.98 26.00 2.62
C ASP A 401 0.29 27.13 3.39
N GLU A 402 -0.77 27.73 2.81
CA GLU A 402 -1.65 28.68 3.51
C GLU A 402 -2.28 28.03 4.76
N PHE A 403 -2.81 26.81 4.63
CA PHE A 403 -3.38 26.06 5.75
C PHE A 403 -2.36 25.75 6.86
N LEU A 404 -1.16 25.29 6.50
CA LEU A 404 -0.09 25.01 7.46
C LEU A 404 0.35 26.28 8.20
N SER A 405 0.32 27.43 7.55
CA SER A 405 0.73 28.72 8.11
C SER A 405 -0.34 29.44 8.95
N ALA A 406 -1.60 29.02 8.86
CA ALA A 406 -2.77 29.72 9.43
C ALA A 406 -3.03 29.53 10.93
#